data_AF-A0A921NA62-F1
#
_entry.id   AF-A0A921NA62-F1
#
_cell.length_a   1.000
_cell.length_b   1.000
_cell.length_c   1.000
_cell.angle_alpha   90.00
_cell.angle_beta   90.00
_cell.angle_gamma   90.00
#
_symmetry.space_group_name_H-M   'P 1'
#
loop_
_entity.id
_entity.type
_entity.pdbx_description
1 polymer ?
#
loop_
_entity_poly.entity_id
_entity_poly.type
_entity_poly.pdbx_seq_one_letter_code
_entity_poly.pdbx_strand_id
1 'polypeptide(L)'
;MPVPQVLIVFLYVTMVPFYRAIYHTLKGLQHLIRGQPIDQQLVRVKHNAIVLAIMYVLALPVAYYLADLNDAPGVIVLSLIILGITVAVIAASNVLRTIVRSSS
;
A
#
# COMPACT_ATOMS: atom_id res chain seq x y z
N MET A 1 16.04 -22.47 9.16
CA MET A 1 15.21 -23.05 8.08
C MET A 1 15.18 -22.05 6.93
N PRO A 2 15.21 -22.46 5.65
CA PRO A 2 15.22 -21.50 4.55
C PRO A 2 13.89 -20.73 4.52
N VAL A 3 13.97 -19.41 4.41
CA VAL A 3 12.79 -18.56 4.15
C VAL A 3 12.15 -19.09 2.86
N PRO A 4 10.81 -19.28 2.81
CA PRO A 4 10.19 -19.75 1.58
C PRO A 4 10.49 -18.75 0.48
N GLN A 5 11.04 -19.24 -0.63
CA GLN A 5 11.39 -18.42 -1.78
C GLN A 5 10.19 -17.59 -2.27
N VAL A 6 8.97 -18.13 -2.11
CA VAL A 6 7.71 -17.47 -2.40
C VAL A 6 7.51 -16.17 -1.62
N LEU A 7 7.88 -16.13 -0.32
CA LEU A 7 7.77 -14.93 0.50
C LEU A 7 8.73 -13.84 0.02
N ILE A 8 9.96 -14.22 -0.31
CA ILE A 8 10.97 -13.29 -0.82
C ILE A 8 10.50 -12.70 -2.16
N VAL A 9 10.05 -13.55 -3.09
CA VAL A 9 9.51 -13.10 -4.39
C VAL A 9 8.33 -12.17 -4.17
N PHE A 10 7.39 -12.52 -3.29
CA PHE A 10 6.23 -11.69 -2.98
C PHE A 10 6.66 -10.30 -2.48
N LEU A 11 7.60 -10.23 -1.53
CA LEU A 11 8.12 -8.96 -1.02
C LEU A 11 8.73 -8.11 -2.14
N TYR A 12 9.56 -8.69 -3.01
CA TYR A 12 10.11 -7.96 -4.16
C TYR A 12 9.04 -7.48 -5.14
N VAL A 13 7.99 -8.25 -5.41
CA VAL A 13 6.89 -7.81 -6.29
C VAL A 13 6.13 -6.65 -5.65
N THR A 14 5.86 -6.71 -4.34
CA THR A 14 5.16 -5.63 -3.62
C THR A 14 5.96 -4.33 -3.53
N MET A 15 7.28 -4.37 -3.67
CA MET A 15 8.11 -3.15 -3.71
C MET A 15 7.72 -2.23 -4.87
N VAL A 16 7.31 -2.77 -6.01
CA VAL A 16 6.95 -1.97 -7.19
C VAL A 16 5.78 -1.01 -6.90
N PRO A 17 4.58 -1.48 -6.51
CA PRO A 17 3.47 -0.59 -6.18
C PRO A 17 3.76 0.26 -4.93
N PHE A 18 4.57 -0.22 -3.98
CA PHE A 18 4.99 0.55 -2.81
C PHE A 18 5.81 1.80 -3.17
N TYR A 19 6.90 1.64 -3.93
CA TYR A 19 7.70 2.79 -4.35
C TYR A 19 6.94 3.72 -5.28
N ARG A 20 6.07 3.19 -6.14
CA ARG A 20 5.18 4.03 -6.96
C ARG A 20 4.19 4.84 -6.12
N ALA A 21 3.66 4.27 -5.03
CA ALA A 21 2.80 5.01 -4.10
C ALA A 21 3.56 6.17 -3.45
N ILE A 22 4.77 5.92 -2.93
CA ILE A 22 5.64 6.95 -2.35
C ILE A 22 5.95 8.06 -3.36
N TYR A 23 6.33 7.68 -4.59
CA TYR A 23 6.63 8.63 -5.65
C TYR A 23 5.46 9.59 -5.92
N HIS A 24 4.23 9.07 -6.04
CA HIS A 24 3.06 9.90 -6.26
C HIS A 24 2.67 10.74 -5.05
N THR A 25 2.89 10.25 -3.83
CA THR A 25 2.70 11.05 -2.61
C THR A 25 3.65 12.23 -2.56
N LEU A 26 4.96 12.00 -2.79
CA LEU A 26 5.97 13.07 -2.82
C LEU A 26 5.70 14.07 -3.94
N LYS A 27 5.33 13.58 -5.13
CA LYS A 27 4.94 14.45 -6.25
C LYS A 27 3.69 15.27 -5.93
N GLY A 28 2.72 14.67 -5.25
CA GLY A 28 1.54 15.38 -4.75
C GLY A 28 1.89 16.49 -3.77
N LEU A 29 2.82 16.24 -2.85
CA LEU A 29 3.33 17.26 -1.92
C LEU A 29 4.05 18.40 -2.66
N GLN A 30 4.86 18.08 -3.67
CA GLN A 30 5.48 19.11 -4.51
C GLN A 30 4.44 19.95 -5.27
N HIS A 31 3.37 19.32 -5.76
CA HIS A 31 2.28 20.04 -6.41
C HIS A 31 1.58 20.99 -5.44
N LEU A 32 1.33 20.54 -4.20
CA LEU A 32 0.75 21.39 -3.14
C LEU A 32 1.62 22.63 -2.89
N ILE A 33 2.94 22.45 -2.75
CA ILE A 33 3.88 23.56 -2.52
C ILE A 33 3.90 24.54 -3.70
N ARG A 34 3.75 24.05 -4.93
CA ARG A 34 3.83 24.85 -6.17
C ARG A 34 2.48 25.41 -6.63
N GLY A 35 1.39 25.18 -5.89
CA GLY A 35 0.04 25.57 -6.32
C GLY A 35 -0.45 24.83 -7.58
N GLN A 36 0.08 23.63 -7.85
CA GLN A 36 -0.29 22.79 -8.99
C GLN A 36 -1.39 21.78 -8.61
N PRO A 37 -2.19 21.30 -9.57
CA PRO A 37 -3.28 20.37 -9.28
C PRO A 37 -2.77 19.03 -8.72
N ILE A 38 -3.24 18.67 -7.52
CA ILE A 38 -2.85 17.45 -6.81
C ILE A 38 -3.75 16.24 -7.12
N ASP A 39 -4.96 16.46 -7.65
CA ASP A 39 -5.99 15.43 -7.90
C ASP A 39 -5.46 14.17 -8.62
N GLN A 40 -4.70 14.35 -9.70
CA GLN A 40 -4.14 13.24 -10.46
C GLN A 40 -3.14 12.42 -9.64
N GLN A 41 -2.37 13.06 -8.76
CA GLN A 41 -1.43 12.33 -7.90
C GLN A 41 -2.19 11.49 -6.87
N LEU A 42 -3.28 12.02 -6.29
CA LEU A 42 -4.12 11.29 -5.33
C LEU A 42 -4.80 10.06 -5.96
N VAL A 43 -5.23 10.17 -7.22
CA VAL A 43 -5.76 9.01 -7.97
C VAL A 43 -4.70 7.92 -8.12
N ARG A 44 -3.45 8.29 -8.42
CA ARG A 44 -2.35 7.34 -8.59
C ARG A 44 -1.90 6.73 -7.27
N VAL A 45 -1.85 7.50 -6.18
CA VAL A 45 -1.60 6.98 -4.82
C VAL A 45 -2.65 5.94 -4.46
N LYS A 46 -3.94 6.27 -4.64
CA LYS A 46 -5.05 5.34 -4.38
C LYS A 46 -4.93 4.05 -5.17
N HIS A 47 -4.67 4.13 -6.47
CA HIS A 47 -4.57 2.96 -7.33
C HIS A 47 -3.45 2.02 -6.86
N ASN A 48 -2.27 2.55 -6.54
CA ASN A 48 -1.16 1.74 -6.03
C ASN A 48 -1.47 1.15 -4.65
N ALA A 49 -2.16 1.90 -3.77
CA ALA A 49 -2.58 1.39 -2.47
C ALA A 49 -3.62 0.26 -2.60
N ILE A 50 -4.53 0.32 -3.58
CA ILE A 50 -5.46 -0.78 -3.90
C ILE A 50 -4.70 -2.02 -4.37
N VAL A 51 -3.71 -1.85 -5.25
CA VAL A 51 -2.87 -2.97 -5.72
C VAL A 51 -2.16 -3.62 -4.53
N LEU A 52 -1.57 -2.83 -3.63
CA LEU A 52 -0.96 -3.35 -2.41
C LEU A 52 -1.97 -4.09 -1.52
N ALA A 53 -3.16 -3.52 -1.32
CA ALA A 53 -4.21 -4.15 -0.52
C ALA A 53 -4.58 -5.53 -1.08
N ILE A 54 -4.82 -5.64 -2.39
CA ILE A 54 -5.13 -6.90 -3.06
C ILE A 54 -3.98 -7.90 -2.89
N MET A 55 -2.73 -7.47 -3.11
CA MET A 55 -1.58 -8.34 -2.93
C MET A 55 -1.48 -8.88 -1.50
N TYR A 56 -1.66 -8.03 -0.48
CA TYR A 56 -1.59 -8.46 0.91
C TYR A 56 -2.78 -9.34 1.33
N VAL A 57 -3.97 -9.11 0.79
CA VAL A 57 -5.12 -10.03 0.96
C VAL A 57 -4.80 -11.40 0.37
N LEU A 58 -4.23 -11.45 -0.84
CA LEU A 58 -3.82 -12.70 -1.49
C LEU A 58 -2.65 -13.40 -0.78
N ALA A 59 -1.83 -12.65 -0.04
CA ALA A 59 -0.74 -13.19 0.76
C ALA A 59 -1.18 -13.74 2.13
N LEU A 60 -2.38 -13.39 2.63
CA LEU A 60 -2.87 -13.88 3.92
C LEU A 60 -2.88 -15.42 4.05
N PRO A 61 -3.33 -16.21 3.05
CA PRO A 61 -3.25 -17.68 3.12
C PRO A 61 -1.80 -18.18 3.27
N VAL A 62 -0.86 -17.56 2.54
CA VAL A 62 0.57 -17.89 2.61
C VAL A 62 1.14 -17.50 3.98
N ALA A 63 0.76 -16.33 4.49
CA ALA A 63 1.16 -15.85 5.82
C ALA A 63 0.62 -16.73 6.94
N TYR A 64 -0.62 -17.23 6.81
CA TYR A 64 -1.22 -18.18 7.75
C TYR A 64 -0.46 -19.50 7.78
N TYR A 65 -0.22 -20.09 6.60
CA TYR A 65 0.58 -21.32 6.48
C TYR A 65 1.98 -21.16 7.08
N LEU A 66 2.60 -20.00 6.88
CA LEU A 66 3.92 -19.71 7.42
C LEU A 66 3.95 -19.49 8.93
N ALA A 67 2.92 -18.86 9.47
CA ALA A 67 2.78 -18.65 10.90
C ALA A 67 2.61 -19.99 11.62
N ASP A 68 1.83 -20.91 11.05
CA ASP A 68 1.64 -22.26 11.56
C ASP A 68 2.95 -23.07 11.50
N LEU A 69 3.64 -23.06 10.35
CA LEU A 69 4.87 -23.82 10.15
C LEU A 69 6.03 -23.39 11.06
N ASN A 70 6.15 -22.09 11.36
CA ASN A 70 7.28 -21.54 12.12
C ASN A 70 6.91 -21.15 13.56
N ASP A 71 5.70 -21.47 14.02
CA ASP A 71 5.15 -21.01 15.32
C ASP A 71 5.33 -19.49 15.52
N ALA A 72 5.10 -18.73 14.43
CA ALA A 72 5.41 -17.31 14.32
C ALA A 72 4.14 -16.50 13.97
N PRO A 73 3.23 -16.26 14.93
CA PRO A 73 1.97 -15.56 14.69
C PRO A 73 2.17 -14.11 14.22
N GLY A 74 3.35 -13.52 14.48
CA GLY A 74 3.70 -12.17 14.04
C GLY A 74 3.63 -11.95 12.52
N VAL A 75 3.79 -13.00 11.70
CA VAL A 75 3.71 -12.89 10.23
C VAL A 75 2.30 -12.48 9.77
N ILE A 76 1.27 -13.06 10.39
CA ILE A 76 -0.13 -12.71 10.12
C ILE A 76 -0.40 -11.28 10.58
N VAL A 77 0.04 -10.93 11.80
CA VAL A 77 -0.17 -9.60 12.38
C VAL A 77 0.47 -8.51 11.52
N LEU A 78 1.70 -8.71 11.03
CA LEU A 78 2.37 -7.78 10.12
C LEU A 78 1.59 -7.61 8.81
N SER A 79 1.11 -8.71 8.23
CA SER A 79 0.30 -8.68 7.01
C SER A 79 -0.98 -7.86 7.19
N LEU A 80 -1.65 -8.00 8.34
CA LEU A 80 -2.85 -7.24 8.70
C LEU A 80 -2.55 -5.76 8.95
N ILE A 81 -1.43 -5.43 9.61
CA ILE A 81 -1.01 -4.03 9.82
C ILE A 81 -0.78 -3.35 8.48
N ILE A 82 -0.06 -4.01 7.56
CA ILE A 82 0.22 -3.45 6.24
C ILE A 82 -1.09 -3.27 5.45
N LEU A 83 -1.99 -4.25 5.49
CA LEU A 83 -3.32 -4.13 4.89
C LEU A 83 -4.09 -2.93 5.48
N GLY A 84 -4.11 -2.77 6.79
CA GLY A 84 -4.73 -1.63 7.46
C GLY A 84 -4.17 -0.28 7.01
N ILE A 85 -2.84 -0.17 6.90
CA ILE A 85 -2.17 1.04 6.37
C ILE A 85 -2.61 1.33 4.94
N THR A 86 -2.69 0.32 4.06
CA THR A 86 -3.13 0.53 2.67
C THR A 86 -4.56 1.04 2.59
N VAL A 87 -5.47 0.52 3.43
CA VAL A 87 -6.84 0.99 3.51
C VAL A 87 -6.91 2.44 4.01
N ALA A 88 -6.12 2.79 5.04
CA ALA A 88 -6.04 4.16 5.53
C ALA A 88 -5.53 5.13 4.45
N VAL A 89 -4.55 4.73 3.64
CA VAL A 89 -4.04 5.53 2.51
C VAL A 89 -5.09 5.70 1.42
N ILE A 90 -5.88 4.67 1.11
CA ILE A 90 -7.00 4.76 0.16
C ILE A 90 -8.04 5.76 0.65
N ALA A 91 -8.43 5.68 1.92
CA ALA A 91 -9.39 6.59 2.54
C ALA A 91 -8.87 8.03 2.53
N ALA A 92 -7.63 8.25 2.99
CA ALA A 92 -6.99 9.57 2.99
C ALA A 92 -6.91 10.18 1.58
N SER A 93 -6.52 9.38 0.59
CA SER A 93 -6.44 9.82 -0.81
C SER A 93 -7.80 10.21 -1.36
N ASN A 94 -8.87 9.48 -1.03
CA ASN A 94 -10.24 9.82 -1.45
C ASN A 94 -10.73 11.09 -0.75
N VAL A 95 -10.56 11.21 0.56
CA VAL A 95 -10.99 12.40 1.33
C VAL A 95 -10.29 13.64 0.82
N LEU A 96 -8.95 13.62 0.71
CA LEU A 96 -8.18 14.75 0.23
C LEU A 96 -8.56 15.14 -1.21
N ARG A 97 -8.85 14.15 -2.05
CA ARG A 97 -9.29 14.38 -3.43
C ARG A 97 -10.64 15.09 -3.50
N THR A 98 -11.60 14.71 -2.66
CA THR A 98 -12.90 15.37 -2.60
C THR A 98 -12.76 16.82 -2.14
N ILE A 99 -11.93 17.08 -1.13
CA ILE A 99 -11.67 18.45 -0.63
C ILE A 99 -11.07 19.31 -1.74
N VAL A 100 -10.05 18.81 -2.45
CA VAL A 100 -9.37 19.55 -3.52
C VAL A 100 -10.33 19.88 -4.67
N ARG A 101 -11.23 18.96 -5.03
CA ARG A 101 -12.20 19.17 -6.11
C ARG A 101 -13.35 20.09 -5.73
N SER A 102 -13.73 20.14 -4.46
CA SER A 102 -14.80 21.01 -3.98
C SER A 102 -14.37 22.48 -3.87
N SER A 103 -13.07 22.76 -3.89
CA SER A 103 -12.48 24.09 -3.73
C SER A 103 -12.05 24.74 -5.06
N SER A 104 -12.21 24.04 -6.18
CA SER A 104 -11.83 24.45 -7.54
C SER A 104 -13.06 24.59 -8.43
#